data_AF-A0A4V3BSX6-F1
#
_entry.id   AF-A0A4V3BSX6-F1
#
_cell.length_a   1.000
_cell.length_b   1.000
_cell.length_c   1.000
_cell.angle_alpha   90.00
_cell.angle_beta   90.00
_cell.angle_gamma   90.00
#
_symmetry.space_group_name_H-M   'P 1'
#
loop_
_entity.id
_entity.type
_entity.pdbx_description
1 polymer ?
#
loop_
_entity_poly.entity_id
_entity_poly.type
_entity_poly.pdbx_seq_one_letter_code
_entity_poly.pdbx_strand_id
1 'polypeptide(L)'
;MSQSSPPDCATGHPEATDRLISVLHNAIAEELRHARLMIEELAALLITDEHFVMRYVDKLQTFDLLAQYAEENAAILERLANGLPSQEAIAPVRLSVVQDRLRAALAQGN
;
A
#
# COMPACT_ATOMS: atom_id res chain seq x y z
N MET A 1 -27.85 21.61 51.55
CA MET A 1 -26.52 21.30 50.99
C MET A 1 -26.73 20.54 49.69
N SER A 2 -26.78 21.26 48.58
CA SER A 2 -26.99 20.68 47.26
C SER A 2 -25.66 20.14 46.75
N GLN A 3 -25.60 18.84 46.49
CA GLN A 3 -24.47 18.21 45.82
C GLN A 3 -24.58 18.52 44.32
N SER A 4 -23.65 19.34 43.83
CA SER A 4 -23.42 19.57 42.41
C SER A 4 -22.35 18.59 41.96
N SER A 5 -22.73 17.51 41.27
CA SER A 5 -21.77 16.68 40.54
C SER A 5 -21.19 17.46 39.36
N PRO A 6 -19.88 17.35 39.07
CA PRO A 6 -19.29 17.92 37.86
C PRO A 6 -19.63 17.05 36.63
N PRO A 7 -19.68 17.63 35.41
CA PRO A 7 -19.90 16.86 34.20
C PRO A 7 -18.62 16.08 33.85
N ASP A 8 -18.80 14.80 33.52
CA ASP A 8 -17.77 13.94 32.94
C ASP A 8 -17.27 14.52 31.61
N CYS A 9 -16.19 15.30 31.66
CA CYS A 9 -15.38 15.67 30.51
C CYS A 9 -14.43 14.50 30.17
N ALA A 10 -14.96 13.42 29.62
CA ALA A 10 -14.14 12.29 29.15
C ALA A 10 -14.64 11.66 27.83
N THR A 11 -15.35 12.41 26.99
CA THR A 11 -15.75 11.96 25.65
C THR A 11 -14.96 12.71 24.58
N GLY A 12 -13.66 12.40 24.48
CA GLY A 12 -13.00 12.52 23.18
C GLY A 12 -13.80 11.67 22.21
N HIS A 13 -14.46 12.30 21.24
CA HIS A 13 -15.44 11.61 20.39
C HIS A 13 -14.71 10.53 19.57
N PRO A 14 -15.01 9.23 19.74
CA PRO A 14 -14.36 8.16 18.99
C PRO A 14 -14.42 8.39 17.47
N GLU A 15 -15.51 9.00 17.00
CA GLU A 15 -15.69 9.41 15.60
C GLU A 15 -14.64 10.41 15.07
N ALA A 16 -14.10 11.29 15.92
CA ALA A 16 -13.08 12.26 15.51
C ALA A 16 -11.72 11.58 15.31
N THR A 17 -11.39 10.63 16.19
CA THR A 17 -10.19 9.80 16.08
C THR A 17 -10.27 8.89 14.86
N ASP A 18 -11.43 8.28 14.60
CA ASP A 18 -11.63 7.42 13.43
C ASP A 18 -11.48 8.19 12.11
N ARG A 19 -11.98 9.42 12.05
CA ARG A 19 -11.76 10.31 10.89
C ARG A 19 -10.30 10.67 10.70
N LEU A 20 -9.58 10.98 11.78
CA LEU A 20 -8.15 11.31 11.68
C LEU A 20 -7.34 10.11 11.17
N ILE A 21 -7.64 8.91 11.67
CA ILE A 21 -7.02 7.66 11.22
C ILE A 21 -7.31 7.43 9.72
N SER A 22 -8.55 7.64 9.28
CA SER A 22 -8.92 7.52 7.86
C SER A 22 -8.15 8.51 6.97
N VAL A 23 -8.06 9.78 7.39
CA VAL A 23 -7.28 10.82 6.68
C VAL A 23 -5.80 10.43 6.61
N LEU A 24 -5.23 9.93 7.70
CA LEU A 24 -3.84 9.49 7.73
C LEU A 24 -3.59 8.30 6.79
N HIS A 25 -4.47 7.30 6.79
CA HIS A 25 -4.36 6.17 5.86
C HIS A 25 -4.38 6.61 4.40
N ASN A 26 -5.30 7.52 4.02
CA ASN A 26 -5.35 8.06 2.66
C ASN A 26 -4.09 8.86 2.30
N ALA A 27 -3.58 9.67 3.23
CA ALA A 27 -2.35 10.42 2.99
C ALA A 27 -1.15 9.48 2.73
N ILE A 28 -0.99 8.44 3.55
CA ILE A 28 0.09 7.47 3.37
C ILE A 28 -0.10 6.66 2.08
N ALA A 29 -1.34 6.29 1.73
CA ALA A 29 -1.62 5.61 0.46
C ALA A 29 -1.17 6.45 -0.73
N GLU A 30 -1.39 7.75 -0.69
CA GLU A 30 -0.98 8.67 -1.75
C GLU A 30 0.54 8.82 -1.82
N GLU A 31 1.24 8.94 -0.68
CA GLU A 31 2.71 8.95 -0.64
C GLU A 31 3.30 7.67 -1.23
N LEU A 32 2.69 6.51 -0.99
CA LEU A 32 3.11 5.23 -1.58
C LEU A 32 2.92 5.21 -3.11
N ARG A 33 1.84 5.80 -3.63
CA ARG A 33 1.64 5.93 -5.09
C ARG A 33 2.68 6.86 -5.72
N HIS A 34 3.03 7.96 -5.04
CA HIS A 34 4.14 8.81 -5.49
C HIS A 34 5.47 8.05 -5.48
N ALA A 35 5.75 7.25 -4.44
CA ALA A 35 6.93 6.41 -4.40
C ALA A 35 6.96 5.39 -5.56
N ARG A 36 5.81 4.76 -5.88
CA ARG A 36 5.66 3.88 -7.03
C ARG A 36 6.08 4.56 -8.34
N LEU A 37 5.57 5.77 -8.58
CA LEU A 37 5.93 6.55 -9.78
C LEU A 37 7.42 6.85 -9.85
N MET A 38 8.04 7.27 -8.74
CA MET A 38 9.49 7.51 -8.70
C MET A 38 10.30 6.24 -8.98
N ILE A 39 9.86 5.07 -8.49
CA ILE A 39 10.48 3.77 -8.76
C ILE A 39 10.39 3.43 -10.26
N GLU A 40 9.21 3.61 -10.86
CA GLU A 40 8.96 3.37 -12.29
C GLU A 40 9.81 4.30 -13.17
N GLU A 41 9.91 5.59 -12.82
CA GLU A 41 10.74 6.57 -13.53
C GLU A 41 12.25 6.23 -13.45
N LEU A 42 12.74 5.82 -12.28
CA LEU A 42 14.12 5.39 -12.11
C LEU A 42 14.41 4.13 -12.94
N ALA A 43 13.49 3.15 -12.93
CA ALA A 43 13.62 1.97 -13.77
C ALA A 43 13.65 2.34 -15.26
N ALA A 44 12.75 3.22 -15.70
CA ALA A 44 12.69 3.70 -17.07
C ALA A 44 13.98 4.40 -17.53
N LEU A 45 14.66 5.12 -16.64
CA LEU A 45 15.96 5.72 -16.93
C LEU A 45 17.06 4.65 -17.06
N LEU A 46 17.10 3.67 -16.16
CA LEU A 46 18.11 2.61 -16.16
C LEU A 46 18.01 1.68 -17.38
N ILE A 47 16.80 1.44 -17.90
CA ILE A 47 16.64 0.58 -19.09
C ILE A 47 17.12 1.22 -20.39
N THR A 48 17.42 2.52 -20.39
CA THR A 48 17.98 3.21 -21.57
C THR A 48 19.44 2.85 -21.84
N ASP A 49 20.15 2.28 -20.86
CA ASP A 49 21.54 1.82 -20.98
C ASP A 49 21.57 0.30 -21.27
N GLU A 50 21.85 -0.05 -22.52
CA GLU A 50 21.90 -1.44 -23.00
C GLU A 50 22.93 -2.30 -22.25
N HIS A 51 24.10 -1.73 -21.91
CA HIS A 51 25.13 -2.46 -21.16
C HIS A 51 24.70 -2.70 -19.71
N PHE A 52 24.02 -1.73 -19.09
CA PHE A 52 23.47 -1.88 -17.76
C PHE A 52 22.38 -2.96 -17.72
N VAL A 53 21.43 -2.92 -18.66
CA VAL A 53 20.34 -3.90 -18.75
C VAL A 53 20.88 -5.31 -18.93
N MET A 54 21.78 -5.53 -19.91
CA MET A 54 22.35 -6.87 -20.13
C MET A 54 23.06 -7.43 -18.90
N ARG A 55 23.66 -6.56 -18.07
CA ARG A 55 24.38 -7.00 -16.86
C ARG A 55 23.47 -7.24 -15.66
N TYR A 56 22.33 -6.57 -15.58
CA TYR A 56 21.48 -6.52 -14.38
C TYR A 56 20.01 -6.84 -14.61
N VAL A 57 19.63 -7.42 -15.76
CA VAL A 57 18.24 -7.73 -16.13
C VAL A 57 17.45 -8.45 -15.03
N ASP A 58 18.05 -9.44 -14.37
CA ASP A 58 17.38 -10.18 -13.28
C ASP A 58 17.14 -9.29 -12.05
N LYS A 59 18.01 -8.31 -11.81
CA LYS A 59 17.85 -7.37 -10.69
C LYS A 59 16.85 -6.28 -11.00
N LEU A 60 16.67 -5.92 -12.28
CA LEU A 60 15.70 -4.92 -12.72
C LEU A 60 14.26 -5.30 -12.35
N GLN A 61 13.95 -6.60 -12.29
CA GLN A 61 12.65 -7.12 -11.81
C GLN A 61 12.33 -6.69 -10.35
N THR A 62 13.34 -6.30 -9.57
CA THR A 62 13.13 -5.79 -8.21
C THR A 62 12.40 -4.44 -8.22
N PHE A 63 12.57 -3.62 -9.26
CA PHE A 63 11.83 -2.36 -9.39
C PHE A 63 10.34 -2.61 -9.58
N ASP A 64 9.97 -3.54 -10.45
CA ASP A 64 8.58 -3.93 -10.65
C ASP A 64 7.96 -4.48 -9.36
N LEU A 65 8.71 -5.30 -8.62
CA LEU A 65 8.26 -5.83 -7.33
C LEU A 65 8.06 -4.72 -6.29
N LEU A 66 8.95 -3.73 -6.24
CA LEU A 66 8.82 -2.59 -5.33
C LEU A 66 7.62 -1.71 -5.71
N ALA A 67 7.39 -1.49 -7.01
CA ALA A 67 6.23 -0.77 -7.49
C ALA A 67 4.92 -1.49 -7.11
N GLN A 68 4.89 -2.81 -7.29
CA GLN A 68 3.76 -3.65 -6.85
C GLN A 68 3.52 -3.55 -5.34
N TYR A 69 4.56 -3.65 -4.52
CA TYR A 69 4.40 -3.53 -3.07
C TYR A 69 3.90 -2.16 -2.62
N ALA A 70 4.36 -1.09 -3.27
CA ALA A 70 3.87 0.25 -3.00
C ALA A 70 2.37 0.36 -3.30
N GLU A 71 1.93 -0.17 -4.45
CA GLU A 71 0.52 -0.17 -4.84
C GLU A 71 -0.35 -1.03 -3.92
N GLU A 72 0.10 -2.24 -3.58
CA GLU A 72 -0.66 -3.15 -2.71
C GLU A 72 -0.84 -2.56 -1.31
N ASN A 73 0.20 -1.92 -0.77
CA ASN A 73 0.12 -1.22 0.52
C ASN A 73 -0.79 0.01 0.46
N ALA A 74 -0.74 0.79 -0.62
CA ALA A 74 -1.66 1.91 -0.83
C ALA A 74 -3.12 1.43 -0.87
N ALA A 75 -3.39 0.33 -1.58
CA ALA A 75 -4.71 -0.27 -1.65
C ALA A 75 -5.19 -0.84 -0.30
N ILE A 76 -4.30 -1.41 0.53
CA ILE A 76 -4.65 -1.79 1.91
C ILE A 76 -5.10 -0.55 2.69
N LEU A 77 -4.29 0.52 2.67
CA LEU A 77 -4.55 1.73 3.44
C LEU A 77 -5.85 2.40 3.00
N GLU A 78 -6.14 2.46 1.71
CA GLU A 78 -7.40 2.98 1.19
C GLU A 78 -8.60 2.12 1.66
N ARG A 79 -8.46 0.78 1.66
CA ARG A 79 -9.49 -0.11 2.23
C ARG A 79 -9.71 0.16 3.72
N LEU A 80 -8.65 0.34 4.49
CA LEU A 80 -8.74 0.70 5.91
C LEU A 80 -9.38 2.09 6.11
N ALA A 81 -9.04 3.07 5.26
CA ALA A 81 -9.62 4.41 5.31
C ALA A 81 -11.13 4.41 5.03
N ASN A 82 -11.58 3.49 4.17
CA ASN A 82 -12.98 3.23 3.86
C ASN A 82 -13.71 2.41 4.94
N GLY A 83 -13.04 2.08 6.05
CA GLY A 83 -13.63 1.40 7.19
C GLY A 83 -13.71 -0.13 7.06
N LEU A 84 -13.01 -0.73 6.08
CA LEU A 84 -12.93 -2.19 6.03
C LEU A 84 -12.14 -2.72 7.24
N PRO A 85 -12.58 -3.84 7.85
CA PRO A 85 -11.82 -4.47 8.91
C PRO A 85 -10.47 -4.98 8.37
N SER A 86 -9.43 -4.92 9.20
CA SER A 86 -8.05 -5.19 8.77
C SER A 86 -7.86 -6.54 8.09
N GLN A 87 -8.62 -7.57 8.49
CA GLN A 87 -8.57 -8.88 7.88
C GLN A 87 -9.07 -8.89 6.42
N GLU A 88 -10.13 -8.12 6.13
CA GLU A 88 -10.67 -7.97 4.77
C GLU A 88 -9.80 -7.04 3.92
N ALA A 89 -9.22 -6.01 4.53
CA ALA A 89 -8.32 -5.08 3.84
C ALA A 89 -7.04 -5.78 3.32
N ILE A 90 -6.56 -6.81 4.03
CA ILE A 90 -5.32 -7.55 3.70
C ILE A 90 -5.59 -8.76 2.80
N ALA A 91 -6.79 -9.37 2.85
CA ALA A 91 -7.12 -10.59 2.09
C ALA A 91 -6.71 -10.56 0.60
N PRO A 92 -6.83 -9.43 -0.13
CA PRO A 92 -6.41 -9.35 -1.53
C PRO A 92 -4.88 -9.42 -1.76
N VAL A 93 -4.05 -8.99 -0.80
CA VAL A 93 -2.59 -8.80 -0.94
C VAL A 93 -1.78 -10.11 -0.97
N ARG A 94 -2.43 -11.24 -0.69
CA ARG A 94 -1.84 -12.59 -0.87
C ARG A 94 -2.24 -13.24 -2.19
N LEU A 95 -3.39 -12.87 -2.73
CA LEU A 95 -4.00 -13.56 -3.86
C LEU A 95 -3.36 -13.11 -5.18
N SER A 96 -3.05 -11.81 -5.33
CA SER A 96 -2.37 -11.25 -6.50
C SER A 96 -1.00 -11.89 -6.72
N VAL A 97 -0.10 -11.81 -5.73
CA VAL A 97 1.26 -12.37 -5.81
C VAL A 97 1.25 -13.89 -6.07
N VAL A 98 0.34 -14.63 -5.45
CA VAL A 98 0.21 -16.07 -5.69
C VAL A 98 -0.33 -16.36 -7.10
N GLN A 99 -1.34 -15.62 -7.55
CA GLN A 99 -1.91 -15.76 -8.90
C GLN A 99 -0.91 -15.35 -10.00
N ASP A 100 -0.11 -14.31 -9.77
CA ASP A 100 0.88 -13.83 -10.73
C ASP A 100 2.06 -14.80 -10.83
N ARG A 101 2.53 -15.35 -9.70
CA ARG A 101 3.51 -16.45 -9.70
C ARG A 101 2.95 -17.70 -10.40
N LEU A 102 1.68 -18.02 -10.20
CA LEU A 102 1.03 -19.13 -10.89
C LEU A 102 0.96 -18.88 -12.40
N ARG A 103 0.59 -17.66 -12.81
CA ARG A 103 0.48 -17.25 -14.22
C ARG A 103 1.85 -17.25 -14.90
N ALA A 104 2.89 -16.76 -14.23
CA ALA A 104 4.27 -16.81 -14.72
C ALA A 104 4.79 -18.24 -14.89
N ALA A 105 4.50 -19.13 -13.94
CA ALA A 105 4.88 -20.54 -14.03
C ALA A 105 4.16 -21.27 -15.17
N LEU A 106 2.89 -20.96 -15.41
CA LEU A 106 2.12 -21.51 -16.53
C LEU A 106 2.61 -21.00 -17.89
N ALA A 107 3.08 -19.75 -17.96
CA ALA A 107 3.65 -19.18 -19.18
C ALA A 107 5.05 -19.73 -19.54
N GLN A 108 5.78 -20.28 -18.58
CA GLN A 108 7.10 -20.90 -18.79
C GLN A 108 7.02 -22.42 -19.09
N GLY A 109 5.86 -23.03 -18.90
CA GLY A 109 5.61 -24.46 -19.10
C GLY A 109 5.01 -24.84 -20.46
N ASN A 110 4.97 -23.90 -21.41
CA ASN A 110 4.46 -24.07 -22.77
C ASN A 110 5.41 -23.41 -23.78
#